data_AF-A0A2N9PDV8-F1
#
_entry.id   AF-A0A2N9PDV8-F1
#
_cell.length_a   1.000
_cell.length_b   1.000
_cell.length_c   1.000
_cell.angle_alpha   90.00
_cell.angle_beta   90.00
_cell.angle_gamma   90.00
#
_symmetry.space_group_name_H-M   'P 1'
#
loop_
_entity.id
_entity.type
_entity.pdbx_description
1 polymer ?
#
loop_
_entity_poly.entity_id
_entity_poly.type
_entity_poly.pdbx_seq_one_letter_code
_entity_poly.pdbx_strand_id
1 'polypeptide(L)' 'MKWEDPIAKAYTIESIPSTVLVDERGNIIETNLFGKDLENEIQKILLK' A
#
# COMPACT_ATOMS: atom_id res chain seq x y z
N MET A 1 -8.80 -15.28 15.66
CA MET A 1 -9.11 -15.09 14.23
C MET A 1 -7.94 -14.35 13.61
N LYS A 2 -6.95 -15.08 13.09
CA LYS A 2 -5.96 -14.48 12.18
C LYS A 2 -6.55 -14.63 10.80
N TRP A 3 -6.57 -13.56 10.01
CA TRP A 3 -6.82 -13.69 8.58
C TRP A 3 -5.84 -14.73 8.02
N GLU A 4 -6.35 -15.91 7.68
CA GLU A 4 -5.55 -16.96 7.04
C GLU A 4 -5.49 -16.82 5.53
N ASP A 5 -6.05 -15.72 5.01
CA ASP A 5 -6.02 -15.42 3.59
C ASP A 5 -4.56 -15.33 3.10
N PRO A 6 -4.17 -16.15 2.11
CA PRO A 6 -2.79 -16.19 1.61
C PRO A 6 -2.35 -14.83 1.03
N ILE A 7 -3.28 -14.04 0.50
CA ILE A 7 -3.02 -12.71 -0.06
C ILE A 7 -2.79 -11.72 1.08
N ALA A 8 -3.61 -11.75 2.14
CA ALA A 8 -3.41 -10.88 3.31
C ALA A 8 -2.03 -11.13 3.94
N LYS A 9 -1.57 -12.39 4.02
CA LYS A 9 -0.21 -12.71 4.48
C LYS A 9 0.86 -12.24 3.49
N ALA A 10 0.67 -12.46 2.20
CA ALA A 10 1.64 -12.07 1.17
C ALA A 10 1.88 -10.56 1.12
N TYR A 11 0.83 -9.76 1.36
CA TYR A 11 0.89 -8.29 1.34
C TYR A 11 0.93 -7.67 2.75
N THR A 12 1.14 -8.49 3.80
CA THR A 12 1.20 -8.05 5.22
C THR A 12 0.01 -7.16 5.62
N ILE A 13 -1.19 -7.54 5.15
CA ILE A 13 -2.43 -6.82 5.46
C ILE A 13 -2.94 -7.29 6.82
N GLU A 14 -2.78 -6.45 7.84
CA GLU A 14 -3.16 -6.76 9.22
C GLU A 14 -4.58 -6.33 9.57
N SER A 15 -5.13 -5.33 8.88
CA SER A 15 -6.48 -4.82 9.10
C SER A 15 -7.12 -4.30 7.82
N ILE A 16 -8.43 -4.04 7.85
CA ILE A 16 -9.14 -3.34 6.79
C ILE A 16 -9.82 -2.09 7.33
N PRO A 17 -9.87 -1.01 6.54
CA PRO A 17 -9.30 -0.85 5.19
C PRO A 17 -7.76 -0.69 5.20
N SER A 18 -7.09 -1.15 4.13
CA SER A 18 -5.64 -0.98 3.89
C SER A 18 -5.37 -0.59 2.44
N THR A 19 -4.26 0.11 2.21
CA THR A 19 -3.80 0.56 0.88
C THR A 19 -2.40 0.04 0.59
N VAL A 20 -2.10 -0.20 -0.69
CA VAL A 20 -0.77 -0.62 -1.18
C VAL A 20 -0.46 0.21 -2.42
N LEU A 21 0.67 0.89 -2.43
CA LEU A 21 1.18 1.67 -3.54
C LEU A 21 2.27 0.86 -4.26
N VAL A 22 2.12 0.70 -5.57
CA VAL A 22 3.03 -0.10 -6.42
C VAL A 22 3.62 0.73 -7.55
N ASP A 23 4.86 0.42 -7.95
CA ASP A 23 5.53 1.02 -9.11
C ASP A 23 5.16 0.32 -10.43
N GLU A 24 5.64 0.87 -11.55
CA GLU A 24 5.46 0.32 -12.90
C GLU A 24 6.08 -1.08 -13.10
N ARG A 25 7.00 -1.48 -12.22
CA ARG A 25 7.68 -2.78 -12.23
C ARG A 25 6.98 -3.80 -11.33
N GLY A 26 5.93 -3.39 -10.61
CA GLY A 26 5.19 -4.21 -9.67
C GLY A 26 5.81 -4.31 -8.28
N ASN A 27 6.78 -3.45 -7.93
CA ASN A 27 7.31 -3.39 -6.56
C ASN A 27 6.41 -2.55 -5.67
N ILE A 28 6.26 -2.96 -4.42
CA ILE A 28 5.56 -2.17 -3.40
C ILE A 28 6.48 -1.02 -2.98
N ILE A 29 6.00 0.21 -3.13
CA ILE A 29 6.71 1.43 -2.73
C ILE A 29 6.31 1.83 -1.32
N GLU A 30 5.01 1.80 -1.04
CA GLU A 30 4.44 2.22 0.25
C GLU A 30 3.16 1.47 0.58
N THR A 31 2.79 1.45 1.86
CA THR A 31 1.55 0.80 2.35
C THR A 31 0.86 1.63 3.41
N ASN A 32 -0.45 1.45 3.58
CA ASN A 32 -1.26 2.10 4.62
C ASN A 32 -1.19 3.65 4.62
N LEU A 33 -1.06 4.25 3.45
CA LEU A 33 -1.22 5.68 3.25
C LEU A 33 -2.68 6.02 2.94
N PHE A 34 -3.19 7.09 3.54
CA PHE A 34 -4.57 7.53 3.39
C PHE A 34 -4.67 9.05 3.24
N GLY A 35 -5.75 9.49 2.60
CA GLY A 35 -6.07 10.91 2.46
C GLY A 35 -4.89 11.73 1.92
N LYS A 36 -4.55 12.79 2.65
CA LYS A 36 -3.51 13.74 2.24
C LYS A 36 -2.11 13.14 2.20
N ASP A 37 -1.82 12.14 3.03
CA ASP A 37 -0.51 11.49 3.04
C ASP A 37 -0.30 10.66 1.76
N LEU A 38 -1.36 10.00 1.29
CA LEU A 38 -1.34 9.29 0.01
C LEU A 38 -1.16 10.28 -1.17
N GLU A 39 -1.92 11.38 -1.17
CA GLU A 39 -1.81 12.41 -2.21
C GLU A 39 -0.39 13.00 -2.28
N ASN A 40 0.20 13.32 -1.12
CA ASN A 40 1.55 13.85 -1.03
C ASN A 40 2.59 12.86 -1.57
N GLU A 41 2.47 11.57 -1.24
CA GLU A 41 3.43 10.56 -1.70
C GLU A 41 3.34 10.34 -3.21
N ILE A 42 2.12 10.31 -3.76
CA ILE A 42 1.91 10.27 -5.21
C ILE A 42 2.56 11.48 -5.89
N GLN A 43 2.37 12.68 -5.34
CA GLN A 43 3.01 13.88 -5.89
C GLN A 43 4.53 13.80 -5.86
N LYS A 44 5.13 13.32 -4.76
CA LYS A 44 6.59 13.14 -4.68
C LYS A 44 7.12 12.19 -5.75
N ILE A 45 6.40 11.10 -6.03
CA ILE A 45 6.80 10.11 -7.03
C ILE A 45 6.66 10.69 -8.45
N LEU A 46 5.57 11.40 -8.75
CA LEU A 46 5.29 11.94 -10.08
C LEU A 46 6.08 13.21 -10.43
N LEU A 47 6.53 13.98 -9.43
CA LEU A 47 7.30 15.21 -9.62
C LEU A 47 8.82 14.95 -9.65
N LYS A 48 9.25 13.69 -9.59
CA LYS A 48 10.65 13.26 -9.63
C LYS A 48 11.08 12.98 -11.07
#